data_AF-A0A2D7PQ40-F1
#
_entry.id   AF-A0A2D7PQ40-F1
#
_cell.length_a   1.000
_cell.length_b   1.000
_cell.length_c   1.000
_cell.angle_alpha   90.00
_cell.angle_beta   90.00
_cell.angle_gamma   90.00
#
_symmetry.space_group_name_H-M   'P 1'
#
loop_
_entity.id
_entity.type
_entity.pdbx_description
1 polymer ?
#
loop_
_entity_poly.entity_id
_entity_poly.type
_entity_poly.pdbx_seq_one_letter_code
_entity_poly.pdbx_strand_id
1 'polypeptide(L)'
;MAGFLLISCLGLATACTTSGYSANNPLRRSQLWQFYQKLPSPRAFALSGDPKHVWIAGVAGGVSTQTEAVDLAIADCERLRRKRRMTAQCRVYAENETIVWWGRPETEDQSTKNSVESP
;
A
#
# COMPACT_ATOMS: atom_id res chain seq x y z
N MET A 1 23.14 -49.02 -32.47
CA MET A 1 21.68 -49.11 -32.27
C MET A 1 21.35 -48.37 -30.99
N ALA A 2 20.41 -47.41 -31.06
CA ALA A 2 19.62 -46.76 -30.00
C ALA A 2 20.36 -46.36 -28.68
N GLY A 3 20.46 -45.09 -28.27
CA GLY A 3 19.43 -44.04 -28.23
C GLY A 3 18.67 -44.11 -26.89
N PHE A 4 18.34 -42.95 -26.30
CA PHE A 4 17.50 -42.64 -25.10
C PHE A 4 18.28 -41.97 -23.94
N LEU A 5 17.83 -40.90 -23.29
CA LEU A 5 16.97 -39.76 -23.61
C LEU A 5 17.13 -38.78 -22.42
N LEU A 6 17.24 -37.48 -22.71
CA LEU A 6 17.17 -36.35 -21.78
C LEU A 6 15.94 -36.43 -20.86
N ILE A 7 16.06 -36.12 -19.56
CA ILE A 7 14.98 -35.45 -18.80
C ILE A 7 15.56 -34.41 -17.83
N SER A 8 15.49 -33.17 -18.29
CA SER A 8 15.49 -31.92 -17.53
C SER A 8 14.31 -31.86 -16.55
N CYS A 9 14.47 -31.14 -15.41
CA CYS A 9 13.49 -30.19 -14.85
C CYS A 9 13.85 -29.83 -13.39
N LEU A 10 14.78 -28.89 -13.20
CA LEU A 10 14.76 -28.04 -11.99
C LEU A 10 14.12 -26.70 -12.35
N GLY A 11 12.80 -26.73 -12.51
CA GLY A 11 11.99 -25.52 -12.56
C GLY A 11 11.77 -25.02 -11.15
N LEU A 12 12.54 -24.02 -10.72
CA LEU A 12 12.16 -23.18 -9.58
C LEU A 12 10.90 -22.42 -9.96
N ALA A 13 9.75 -22.92 -9.53
CA ALA A 13 8.51 -22.16 -9.55
C ALA A 13 8.63 -21.06 -8.48
N THR A 14 9.10 -19.89 -8.89
CA THR A 14 8.91 -18.65 -8.12
C THR A 14 7.42 -18.33 -8.13
N ALA A 15 6.72 -18.84 -7.12
CA ALA A 15 5.35 -18.43 -6.82
C ALA A 15 5.38 -16.98 -6.34
N CYS A 16 5.29 -16.03 -7.26
CA CYS A 16 4.90 -14.66 -6.94
C CYS A 16 3.46 -14.71 -6.41
N THR A 17 3.31 -14.91 -5.10
CA THR A 17 2.05 -14.74 -4.39
C THR A 17 1.71 -13.25 -4.45
N THR A 18 1.01 -12.86 -5.51
CA THR A 18 0.31 -11.59 -5.55
C THR A 18 -0.88 -11.74 -4.61
N SER A 19 -0.71 -11.29 -3.38
CA SER A 19 -1.77 -11.32 -2.36
C SER A 19 -2.98 -10.56 -2.91
N GLY A 20 -4.00 -11.31 -3.28
CA GLY A 20 -5.19 -10.84 -3.99
C GLY A 20 -6.09 -10.01 -3.10
N TYR A 21 -5.82 -8.71 -2.99
CA TYR A 21 -6.79 -7.77 -2.46
C TYR A 21 -7.95 -7.58 -3.45
N SER A 22 -9.14 -8.02 -3.03
CA SER A 22 -10.37 -7.82 -3.80
C SER A 22 -10.70 -6.34 -3.86
N ALA A 23 -10.50 -5.77 -5.04
CA ALA A 23 -10.75 -4.37 -5.33
C ALA A 23 -12.23 -3.96 -5.25
N ASN A 24 -13.14 -4.81 -4.74
CA ASN A 24 -14.59 -4.54 -4.72
C ASN A 24 -15.12 -4.14 -3.34
N ASN A 25 -14.45 -4.48 -2.23
CA ASN A 25 -14.85 -4.07 -0.89
C ASN A 25 -13.74 -3.21 -0.25
N PRO A 26 -13.91 -1.88 -0.11
CA PRO A 26 -12.88 -1.03 0.46
C PRO A 26 -12.66 -1.40 1.93
N LEU A 27 -11.46 -1.84 2.26
CA LEU A 27 -11.10 -2.15 3.64
C LEU A 27 -10.99 -0.87 4.46
N ARG A 28 -11.36 -0.96 5.74
CA ARG A 28 -11.10 0.14 6.67
C ARG A 28 -9.59 0.30 6.85
N ARG A 29 -9.14 1.53 7.10
CA ARG A 29 -7.71 1.85 7.35
C ARG A 29 -7.09 0.93 8.42
N SER A 30 -7.82 0.60 9.49
CA SER A 30 -7.37 -0.30 10.54
C SER A 30 -7.10 -1.73 10.06
N GLN A 31 -7.94 -2.26 9.15
CA GLN A 31 -7.75 -3.60 8.57
C GLN A 31 -6.55 -3.64 7.63
N LEU A 32 -6.36 -2.57 6.84
CA LEU A 32 -5.17 -2.42 5.98
C LEU A 32 -3.88 -2.40 6.82
N TRP A 33 -3.88 -1.66 7.93
CA TRP A 33 -2.75 -1.61 8.86
C TRP A 33 -2.44 -2.96 9.49
N GLN A 34 -3.46 -3.71 9.93
CA GLN A 34 -3.27 -5.04 10.50
C GLN A 34 -2.68 -6.03 9.49
N PHE A 35 -3.06 -5.93 8.22
CA PHE A 35 -2.45 -6.77 7.19
C PHE A 35 -0.99 -6.39 6.96
N TYR A 36 -0.70 -5.10 6.84
CA TYR A 36 0.66 -4.61 6.65
C TYR A 36 1.63 -5.12 7.73
N GLN A 37 1.21 -5.13 9.00
CA GLN A 37 2.03 -5.62 10.11
C GLN A 37 2.40 -7.11 10.00
N LYS A 38 1.64 -7.91 9.25
CA LYS A 38 1.91 -9.35 9.05
C LYS A 38 2.91 -9.62 7.94
N LEU A 39 3.31 -8.60 7.18
CA LEU A 39 4.24 -8.77 6.07
C LEU A 39 5.69 -8.92 6.58
N PRO A 40 6.47 -9.82 5.96
CA PRO A 40 7.90 -9.92 6.25
C PRO A 40 8.65 -8.65 5.81
N SER A 41 9.73 -8.33 6.52
CA SER A 41 10.66 -7.24 6.15
C SER A 41 11.56 -7.67 4.97
N PRO A 42 12.00 -6.73 4.11
CA PRO A 42 11.59 -5.33 4.01
C PRO A 42 10.15 -5.19 3.52
N ARG A 43 9.39 -4.24 4.08
CA ARG A 43 7.98 -3.98 3.73
C ARG A 43 7.66 -2.50 3.59
N ALA A 44 6.68 -2.20 2.75
CA ALA A 44 6.16 -0.86 2.56
C ALA A 44 4.64 -0.86 2.34
N PHE A 45 4.03 0.27 2.66
CA PHE A 45 2.60 0.49 2.58
C PHE A 45 2.33 1.87 2.00
N ALA A 46 1.61 1.93 0.90
CA ALA A 46 1.21 3.16 0.25
C ALA A 46 -0.31 3.33 0.29
N LEU A 47 -0.78 4.54 0.53
CA LEU A 47 -2.19 4.89 0.66
C LEU A 47 -2.57 5.99 -0.33
N SER A 48 -3.79 5.91 -0.84
CA SER A 48 -4.51 7.01 -1.47
C SER A 48 -5.91 7.07 -0.87
N GLY A 49 -6.37 8.25 -0.51
CA GLY A 49 -7.64 8.43 0.16
C GLY A 49 -8.14 9.87 0.18
N ASP A 50 -9.43 10.01 0.42
CA ASP A 50 -10.14 11.28 0.62
C ASP A 50 -10.58 11.38 2.10
N PRO A 51 -10.61 12.59 2.70
CA PRO A 51 -11.25 12.85 3.99
C PRO A 51 -12.62 12.17 4.19
N LYS A 52 -13.40 11.99 3.11
CA LYS A 52 -14.69 11.28 3.05
C LYS A 52 -14.59 9.74 3.22
N HIS A 53 -13.45 9.25 3.69
CA HIS A 53 -13.22 7.88 4.18
C HIS A 53 -13.16 6.76 3.13
N VAL A 54 -12.95 7.09 1.85
CA VAL A 54 -12.63 6.08 0.83
C VAL A 54 -11.11 5.93 0.77
N TRP A 55 -10.62 4.75 1.14
CA TRP A 55 -9.19 4.44 1.13
C TRP A 55 -8.91 3.29 0.16
N ILE A 56 -7.78 3.41 -0.53
CA ILE A 56 -7.14 2.34 -1.26
C ILE A 56 -5.71 2.25 -0.79
N ALA A 57 -5.14 1.06 -0.90
CA ALA A 57 -3.76 0.85 -0.52
C ALA A 57 -3.06 -0.18 -1.39
N GLY A 58 -1.78 0.04 -1.59
CA GLY A 58 -0.84 -0.97 -2.05
C GLY A 58 0.11 -1.33 -0.92
N VAL A 59 0.48 -2.61 -0.85
CA VAL A 59 1.39 -3.16 0.16
C VAL A 59 2.38 -4.11 -0.51
N ALA A 60 3.60 -4.12 -0.01
CA ALA A 60 4.63 -5.08 -0.42
C ALA A 60 5.47 -5.48 0.80
N GLY A 61 5.98 -6.70 0.79
CA GLY A 61 6.82 -7.24 1.86
C GLY A 61 7.58 -8.48 1.42
N GLY A 62 8.72 -8.76 2.08
CA GLY A 62 9.54 -9.94 1.82
C GLY A 62 10.31 -9.89 0.50
N VAL A 63 10.62 -8.69 0.02
CA VAL A 63 11.39 -8.47 -1.21
C VAL A 63 12.86 -8.20 -0.90
N SER A 64 13.69 -7.95 -1.91
CA SER A 64 15.15 -7.89 -1.70
C SER A 64 15.62 -6.62 -0.98
N THR A 65 14.90 -5.50 -1.16
CA THR A 65 15.30 -4.19 -0.61
C THR A 65 14.10 -3.35 -0.16
N GLN A 66 14.35 -2.36 0.70
CA GLN A 66 13.32 -1.41 1.12
C GLN A 66 12.78 -0.58 -0.05
N THR A 67 13.66 -0.13 -0.95
CA THR A 67 13.27 0.63 -2.15
C THR A 67 12.34 -0.19 -3.04
N GLU A 68 12.66 -1.47 -3.27
CA GLU A 68 11.79 -2.37 -4.04
C GLU A 68 10.41 -2.54 -3.37
N ALA A 69 10.36 -2.64 -2.04
CA ALA A 69 9.08 -2.72 -1.33
C ALA A 69 8.25 -1.44 -1.54
N VAL A 70 8.88 -0.26 -1.46
CA VAL A 70 8.22 1.03 -1.70
C VAL A 70 7.69 1.14 -3.12
N ASP A 71 8.51 0.80 -4.12
CA ASP A 71 8.14 0.88 -5.53
C ASP A 71 6.94 -0.02 -5.84
N LEU A 72 6.96 -1.26 -5.33
CA LEU A 72 5.85 -2.21 -5.49
C LEU A 72 4.57 -1.74 -4.79
N ALA A 73 4.68 -1.22 -3.57
CA ALA A 73 3.54 -0.70 -2.82
C ALA A 73 2.90 0.51 -3.53
N ILE A 74 3.71 1.45 -4.04
CA ILE A 74 3.22 2.60 -4.82
C ILE A 74 2.58 2.14 -6.12
N ALA A 75 3.23 1.24 -6.86
CA ALA A 75 2.72 0.73 -8.13
C ALA A 75 1.36 0.05 -7.97
N ASP A 76 1.20 -0.77 -6.92
CA ASP A 76 -0.07 -1.43 -6.62
C ASP A 76 -1.16 -0.44 -6.18
N CYS A 77 -0.80 0.53 -5.33
CA CYS A 77 -1.72 1.60 -4.95
C CYS A 77 -2.21 2.37 -6.18
N GLU A 78 -1.31 2.80 -7.07
CA GLU A 78 -1.64 3.56 -8.27
C GLU A 78 -2.52 2.76 -9.25
N ARG A 79 -2.27 1.45 -9.36
CA ARG A 79 -3.13 0.52 -10.12
C ARG A 79 -4.56 0.51 -9.56
N LEU A 80 -4.72 0.40 -8.25
CA LEU A 80 -6.02 0.42 -7.58
C LEU A 80 -6.68 1.81 -7.68
N ARG A 81 -5.89 2.88 -7.58
CA ARG A 81 -6.32 4.29 -7.73
C ARG A 81 -6.98 4.52 -9.07
N ARG A 82 -6.32 4.12 -10.15
CA ARG A 82 -6.85 4.23 -11.51
C ARG A 82 -8.14 3.42 -11.67
N LYS A 83 -8.19 2.20 -11.13
CA LYS A 83 -9.39 1.35 -11.18
C LYS A 83 -10.59 1.98 -10.46
N ARG A 84 -10.35 2.69 -9.34
CA ARG A 84 -11.38 3.39 -8.55
C ARG A 84 -11.61 4.85 -8.98
N ARG A 85 -10.89 5.33 -10.01
CA ARG A 85 -10.94 6.72 -10.51
C ARG A 85 -10.73 7.77 -9.41
N MET A 86 -9.86 7.46 -8.45
CA MET A 86 -9.55 8.39 -7.35
C MET A 86 -8.55 9.46 -7.80
N THR A 87 -8.80 10.70 -7.41
CA THR A 87 -7.95 11.85 -7.74
C THR A 87 -6.76 11.98 -6.79
N ALA A 88 -6.92 11.62 -5.51
CA ALA A 88 -5.86 11.67 -4.51
C ALA A 88 -4.68 10.77 -4.90
N GLN A 89 -3.46 11.31 -4.89
CA GLN A 89 -2.24 10.59 -5.26
C GLN A 89 -1.89 9.50 -4.23
N CYS A 90 -1.27 8.42 -4.67
CA CYS A 90 -0.69 7.43 -3.77
C CYS A 90 0.58 7.97 -3.12
N ARG A 91 0.70 7.80 -1.79
CA ARG A 91 1.86 8.20 -1.00
C ARG A 91 2.25 7.09 -0.04
N VAL A 92 3.54 6.98 0.26
CA VAL A 92 4.03 6.03 1.26
C VAL A 92 3.51 6.44 2.63
N TYR A 93 2.85 5.51 3.31
CA TYR A 93 2.40 5.66 4.69
C TYR A 93 3.41 5.14 5.70
N ALA A 94 3.95 3.95 5.43
CA ALA A 94 4.86 3.28 6.34
C ALA A 94 5.90 2.43 5.60
N GLU A 95 7.05 2.32 6.24
CA GLU A 95 8.22 1.53 5.84
C GLU A 95 8.66 0.72 7.06
N ASN A 96 8.68 -0.62 6.94
CA ASN A 96 8.91 -1.55 8.04
C ASN A 96 8.07 -1.28 9.31
N GLU A 97 8.69 -0.78 10.37
CA GLU A 97 8.04 -0.42 11.64
C GLU A 97 7.75 1.08 11.75
N THR A 98 8.20 1.88 10.78
CA THR A 98 8.15 3.33 10.83
C THR A 98 7.02 3.88 9.99
N ILE A 99 6.17 4.73 10.58
CA ILE A 99 5.22 5.54 9.83
C ILE A 99 5.99 6.73 9.24
N VAL A 100 6.03 6.82 7.91
CA VAL A 100 6.77 7.85 7.16
C VAL A 100 5.88 8.93 6.56
N TRP A 101 4.56 8.84 6.71
CA TRP A 101 3.65 9.88 6.24
C TRP A 101 3.77 11.14 7.10
N TRP A 102 4.24 12.22 6.47
CA TRP A 102 4.19 13.60 6.95
C TRP A 102 2.78 14.18 6.79
N GLY A 103 1.81 13.66 7.54
CA GLY A 103 0.49 14.26 7.65
C GLY A 103 0.45 15.05 8.95
N ARG A 104 0.34 16.39 8.87
CA ARG A 104 -0.17 17.16 10.02
C ARG A 104 -1.43 16.44 10.50
N PRO A 105 -1.63 16.26 11.82
CA PRO A 105 -2.95 15.92 12.29
C PRO A 105 -3.89 16.97 11.72
N GLU A 106 -4.97 16.55 11.05
CA GLU A 106 -6.16 17.39 10.91
C GLU A 106 -6.58 17.71 12.34
N THR A 107 -6.03 18.78 12.91
CA THR A 107 -6.69 19.49 13.98
C THR A 107 -8.00 19.96 13.37
N GLU A 108 -9.02 19.14 13.59
CA GLU A 108 -10.17 19.57 14.35
C GLU A 108 -10.68 20.94 13.88
N ASP A 109 -11.71 20.85 13.05
CA ASP A 109 -12.85 21.76 13.03
C ASP A 109 -12.86 22.77 14.20
N GLN A 110 -12.33 23.97 13.95
CA GLN A 110 -12.76 25.18 14.65
C GLN A 110 -13.26 26.18 13.61
N SER A 111 -14.35 25.79 12.94
CA SER A 111 -15.41 26.75 12.72
C SER A 111 -15.81 27.38 14.07
N THR A 112 -15.91 28.71 14.14
CA THR A 112 -16.55 29.52 15.21
C THR A 112 -15.83 29.77 16.55
N LYS A 113 -14.96 30.80 16.60
CA LYS A 113 -14.77 31.80 17.70
C LYS A 113 -13.43 32.51 17.46
N ASN A 114 -13.29 33.81 17.24
CA ASN A 114 -14.07 34.95 17.68
C ASN A 114 -14.00 36.05 16.61
N SER A 115 -15.18 36.51 16.17
CA SER A 115 -15.39 37.91 15.85
C SER A 115 -15.05 38.77 17.09
N VAL A 116 -14.74 40.06 16.84
CA VAL A 116 -14.63 41.15 17.84
C VAL A 116 -13.26 41.16 18.55
N GLU A 117 -12.41 42.19 18.52
CA GLU A 117 -12.63 43.65 18.45
C GLU A 117 -11.37 44.34 17.89
N SER A 118 -11.56 45.35 17.03
CA SER A 118 -10.56 46.39 16.74
C SER A 118 -10.87 47.61 17.61
N PRO A 119 -9.85 48.23 18.22
CA PRO A 119 -9.79 49.67 18.41
C PRO A 119 -8.98 50.33 17.28
#